data_AF-A0A3D2GZ44-F1
#
_entry.id   AF-A0A3D2GZ44-F1
#
_cell.length_a   1.000
_cell.length_b   1.000
_cell.length_c   1.000
_cell.angle_alpha   90.00
_cell.angle_beta   90.00
_cell.angle_gamma   90.00
#
_symmetry.space_group_name_H-M   'P 1'
#
loop_
_entity.id
_entity.type
_entity.pdbx_description
1 polymer ?
#
loop_
_entity_poly.entity_id
_entity_poly.type
_entity_poly.pdbx_seq_one_letter_code
_entity_poly.pdbx_strand_id
1 'polypeptide(L)'
;MITILVKAADGTMIASAQSADDARLCIDRAYEVGDTVEILADEKHLCVQMDVTLLPGEVYLPNGRMTWRVPAGEHRLAYAPGAFEAKRHVITARPMTAEEINGRRDIACNPADLRGETDFFPHITANVETRNEACFCARNAINGLHCNNYHGEWPFAAGASARGKTRGAASTSGAR
;
A
#
# COMPACT_ATOMS: atom_id res chain seq x y z
N MET A 1 2.06 -7.62 -18.23
CA MET A 1 0.79 -6.86 -18.27
C MET A 1 0.41 -6.44 -16.86
N ILE A 2 -0.08 -5.22 -16.69
CA ILE A 2 -0.58 -4.66 -15.43
C ILE A 2 -2.00 -4.15 -15.68
N THR A 3 -2.94 -4.50 -14.79
CA THR A 3 -4.33 -4.04 -14.83
C THR A 3 -4.68 -3.41 -13.48
N ILE A 4 -5.18 -2.18 -13.50
CA ILE A 4 -5.72 -1.48 -12.33
C ILE A 4 -7.23 -1.48 -12.47
N LEU A 5 -7.93 -1.94 -11.43
CA LEU A 5 -9.38 -2.01 -11.35
C LEU A 5 -9.85 -1.24 -10.12
N VAL A 6 -10.95 -0.50 -10.25
CA VAL A 6 -11.61 0.17 -9.12
C VAL A 6 -13.03 -0.37 -9.07
N LYS A 7 -13.44 -0.88 -7.90
CA LYS A 7 -14.73 -1.49 -7.69
C LYS A 7 -15.45 -0.83 -6.53
N ALA A 8 -16.76 -0.65 -6.67
CA ALA A 8 -17.65 -0.23 -5.60
C ALA A 8 -17.77 -1.33 -4.53
N ALA A 9 -18.37 -0.98 -3.40
CA ALA A 9 -18.58 -1.90 -2.27
C ALA A 9 -19.37 -3.17 -2.63
N ASP A 10 -20.26 -3.09 -3.63
CA ASP A 10 -21.05 -4.22 -4.14
C ASP A 10 -20.32 -5.04 -5.22
N GLY A 11 -19.08 -4.66 -5.56
CA GLY A 11 -18.27 -5.28 -6.59
C GLY A 11 -18.46 -4.71 -8.00
N THR A 12 -19.35 -3.72 -8.19
CA THR A 12 -19.54 -3.05 -9.48
C THR A 12 -18.26 -2.37 -9.93
N MET A 13 -17.84 -2.61 -11.18
CA MET A 13 -16.67 -1.96 -11.76
C MET A 13 -16.93 -0.47 -11.98
N ILE A 14 -16.09 0.38 -11.39
CA ILE A 14 -16.14 1.83 -11.54
C ILE A 14 -15.24 2.27 -12.70
N ALA A 15 -14.00 1.79 -12.71
CA ALA A 15 -13.01 2.19 -13.71
C ALA A 15 -11.91 1.13 -13.82
N SER A 16 -11.25 1.09 -14.97
CA SER A 16 -10.12 0.19 -15.20
C SER A 16 -9.11 0.78 -16.18
N ALA A 17 -7.83 0.46 -15.99
CA ALA A 17 -6.78 0.71 -16.97
C ALA A 17 -5.88 -0.51 -17.08
N GLN A 18 -5.26 -0.68 -18.25
CA GLN A 18 -4.33 -1.77 -18.51
C GLN A 18 -3.14 -1.25 -19.32
N SER A 19 -1.93 -1.71 -18.98
CA SER A 19 -0.69 -1.32 -19.66
C SER A 19 0.37 -2.42 -19.49
N ALA A 20 1.27 -2.55 -20.46
CA ALA A 20 2.42 -3.44 -20.33
C ALA A 20 3.51 -2.87 -19.42
N ASP A 21 3.68 -1.54 -19.43
CA ASP A 21 4.85 -0.85 -18.86
C ASP A 21 4.47 0.12 -17.73
N ASP A 22 3.57 1.06 -17.99
CA ASP A 22 3.14 2.07 -17.02
C ASP A 22 1.61 2.18 -17.07
N ALA A 23 0.94 1.55 -16.10
CA ALA A 23 -0.51 1.59 -15.96
C ALA A 23 -0.89 2.82 -15.14
N ARG A 24 -1.79 3.64 -15.69
CA ARG A 24 -2.30 4.85 -15.04
C ARG A 24 -3.81 4.88 -15.15
N LEU A 25 -4.49 5.02 -14.02
CA LEU A 25 -5.94 5.11 -13.97
C LEU A 25 -6.35 6.44 -13.33
N CYS A 26 -7.11 7.23 -14.10
CA CYS A 26 -7.80 8.41 -13.60
C CYS A 26 -9.23 8.02 -13.21
N ILE A 27 -9.63 8.39 -12.00
CA ILE A 27 -10.99 8.15 -11.49
C ILE A 27 -11.65 9.51 -11.37
N ASP A 28 -12.79 9.72 -12.03
CA ASP A 28 -13.55 11.00 -12.02
C ASP A 28 -14.78 10.91 -11.12
N ARG A 29 -14.56 10.46 -9.89
CA ARG A 29 -15.53 10.51 -8.78
C ARG A 29 -14.80 10.55 -7.44
N ALA A 30 -15.49 11.02 -6.41
CA ALA A 30 -15.06 10.80 -5.03
C ALA A 30 -15.23 9.33 -4.66
N TYR A 31 -14.33 8.81 -3.82
CA TYR A 31 -14.46 7.46 -3.28
C TYR A 31 -15.63 7.35 -2.30
N GLU A 32 -16.30 6.21 -2.33
CA GLU A 32 -17.36 5.83 -1.40
C GLU A 32 -16.86 4.77 -0.41
N VAL A 33 -17.54 4.66 0.74
CA VAL A 33 -17.18 3.67 1.76
C VAL A 33 -17.33 2.27 1.18
N GLY A 34 -16.25 1.49 1.25
CA GLY A 34 -16.19 0.13 0.72
C GLY A 34 -15.63 0.02 -0.69
N ASP A 35 -15.30 1.14 -1.34
CA ASP A 35 -14.55 1.12 -2.60
C ASP A 35 -13.21 0.39 -2.42
N THR A 36 -12.84 -0.38 -3.45
CA THR A 36 -11.60 -1.15 -3.49
C THR A 36 -10.87 -0.91 -4.80
N VAL A 37 -9.54 -0.92 -4.72
CA VAL A 37 -8.63 -0.96 -5.85
C VAL A 37 -8.01 -2.35 -5.92
N GLU A 38 -8.01 -2.96 -7.10
CA GLU A 38 -7.31 -4.21 -7.35
C GLU A 38 -6.26 -3.99 -8.44
N ILE A 39 -5.02 -4.40 -8.17
CA ILE A 39 -3.94 -4.42 -9.15
C ILE A 39 -3.62 -5.87 -9.47
N LEU A 40 -3.71 -6.22 -10.74
CA LEU A 40 -3.30 -7.52 -11.29
C LEU A 40 -2.05 -7.33 -12.14
N ALA A 41 -1.04 -8.16 -11.95
CA ALA A 41 0.20 -8.07 -12.70
C ALA A 41 0.87 -9.41 -12.92
N ASP A 42 1.50 -9.56 -14.08
CA ASP A 42 2.35 -10.72 -14.40
C ASP A 42 3.68 -10.65 -13.61
N GLU A 43 4.20 -9.43 -13.43
CA GLU A 43 5.40 -9.17 -12.64
C GLU A 43 5.07 -9.07 -11.15
N LYS A 44 5.98 -9.55 -10.31
CA LYS A 44 5.76 -9.58 -8.85
C LYS A 44 6.18 -8.32 -8.12
N HIS A 45 7.22 -7.63 -8.60
CA HIS A 45 7.70 -6.39 -7.98
C HIS A 45 7.20 -5.19 -8.77
N LEU A 46 6.33 -4.39 -8.15
CA LEU A 46 5.78 -3.18 -8.74
C LEU A 46 6.18 -1.96 -7.91
N CYS A 47 6.31 -0.81 -8.58
CA CYS A 47 6.25 0.48 -7.93
C CYS A 47 4.83 1.03 -8.13
N VAL A 48 4.13 1.30 -7.03
CA VAL A 48 2.73 1.75 -7.04
C VAL A 48 2.56 3.07 -6.31
N GLN A 49 1.60 3.86 -6.76
CA GLN A 49 1.14 5.06 -6.05
C GLN A 49 -0.38 5.04 -6.02
N MET A 50 -0.97 4.86 -4.83
CA MET A 50 -2.41 4.64 -4.66
C MET A 50 -3.22 5.94 -4.56
N ASP A 51 -2.55 7.07 -4.32
CA ASP A 51 -3.10 8.42 -4.36
C ASP A 51 -1.94 9.41 -4.50
N VAL A 52 -2.22 10.59 -5.08
CA VAL A 52 -1.21 11.63 -5.31
C VAL A 52 -0.58 12.18 -4.02
N THR A 53 -1.26 12.01 -2.88
CA THR A 53 -0.76 12.40 -1.56
C THR A 53 0.17 11.36 -0.94
N LEU A 54 0.20 10.14 -1.47
CA LEU A 54 1.11 9.08 -1.05
C LEU A 54 2.40 9.12 -1.88
N LEU A 55 3.53 8.80 -1.25
CA LEU A 55 4.76 8.51 -1.97
C LEU A 55 4.57 7.23 -2.81
N PRO A 56 5.15 7.15 -4.02
CA PRO A 56 5.31 5.88 -4.71
C PRO A 56 6.13 4.90 -3.87
N GLY A 57 5.79 3.61 -3.90
CA GLY A 57 6.49 2.59 -3.12
C GLY A 57 6.54 1.24 -3.81
N GLU A 58 7.56 0.46 -3.43
CA GLU A 58 7.67 -0.94 -3.85
C GLU A 58 6.59 -1.80 -3.18
N VAL A 59 5.96 -2.65 -3.98
CA VAL A 59 5.14 -3.75 -3.49
C VAL A 59 5.51 -5.06 -4.18
N TYR A 60 5.42 -6.15 -3.42
CA TYR A 60 5.57 -7.52 -3.87
C TYR A 60 4.23 -8.25 -3.85
N LEU A 61 3.82 -8.75 -5.01
CA LEU A 61 2.55 -9.44 -5.26
C LEU A 61 2.80 -10.95 -5.40
N PRO A 62 2.74 -11.75 -4.31
CA PRO A 62 3.07 -13.18 -4.35
C PRO A 62 2.19 -13.98 -5.32
N ASN A 63 0.93 -13.55 -5.46
CA ASN A 63 -0.11 -14.20 -6.25
C ASN A 63 -0.48 -13.37 -7.51
N GLY A 64 0.37 -12.42 -7.92
CA GLY A 64 0.07 -11.53 -9.06
C GLY A 64 -1.11 -10.59 -8.83
N ARG A 65 -1.51 -10.39 -7.57
CA ARG A 65 -2.64 -9.53 -7.16
C ARG A 65 -2.29 -8.72 -5.91
N MET A 66 -2.77 -7.49 -5.88
CA MET A 66 -2.86 -6.61 -4.72
C MET A 66 -4.30 -6.12 -4.57
N THR A 67 -4.89 -6.37 -3.41
CA THR A 67 -6.23 -5.91 -3.02
C THR A 67 -6.10 -4.76 -2.03
N TRP A 68 -6.49 -3.56 -2.42
CA TRP A 68 -6.27 -2.34 -1.68
C TRP A 68 -7.59 -1.64 -1.33
N ARG A 69 -7.91 -1.58 -0.05
CA ARG A 69 -9.15 -0.95 0.46
C ARG A 69 -8.94 0.55 0.58
N VAL A 70 -9.85 1.35 0.01
CA VAL A 70 -9.77 2.80 0.12
C VAL A 70 -10.02 3.25 1.57
N PRO A 71 -9.11 4.01 2.20
CA PRO A 71 -9.30 4.51 3.56
C PRO A 71 -10.51 5.46 3.68
N ALA A 72 -11.37 5.19 4.66
CA ALA A 72 -12.54 6.01 4.98
C ALA A 72 -12.71 6.17 6.49
N GLY A 73 -13.45 7.21 6.91
CA GLY A 73 -13.69 7.52 8.31
C GLY A 73 -12.39 7.69 9.10
N GLU A 74 -12.36 7.17 10.33
CA GLU A 74 -11.19 7.23 11.23
C GLU A 74 -9.91 6.65 10.60
N HIS A 75 -10.00 5.64 9.73
CA HIS A 75 -8.82 5.06 9.08
C HIS A 75 -8.08 6.06 8.18
N ARG A 76 -8.79 7.06 7.64
CA ARG A 76 -8.21 8.11 6.81
C ARG A 76 -7.31 9.06 7.62
N LEU A 77 -7.52 9.19 8.94
CA LEU A 77 -6.71 10.05 9.80
C LEU A 77 -5.23 9.59 9.91
N ALA A 78 -4.91 8.38 9.42
CA ALA A 78 -3.54 7.88 9.30
C ALA A 78 -2.79 8.44 8.06
N TYR A 79 -3.44 9.29 7.27
CA TYR A 79 -2.93 9.83 6.01
C TYR A 79 -2.91 11.36 6.05
N ALA A 80 -2.32 11.97 5.02
CA ALA A 80 -2.29 13.42 4.90
C ALA A 80 -3.71 14.01 4.89
N PRO A 81 -3.94 15.18 5.49
CA PRO A 81 -5.22 15.87 5.40
C PRO A 81 -5.69 16.02 3.94
N GLY A 82 -6.91 15.57 3.64
CA GLY A 82 -7.49 15.57 2.30
C GLY A 82 -7.13 14.37 1.41
N ALA A 83 -6.30 13.43 1.88
CA ALA A 83 -6.03 12.19 1.16
C ALA A 83 -7.33 11.41 0.92
N PHE A 84 -7.56 10.97 -0.32
CA PHE A 84 -8.76 10.24 -0.75
C PHE A 84 -10.10 11.02 -0.67
N GLU A 85 -10.07 12.34 -0.47
CA GLU A 85 -11.28 13.20 -0.40
C GLU A 85 -11.54 14.00 -1.68
N ALA A 86 -10.58 13.97 -2.61
CA ALA A 86 -10.71 14.65 -3.89
C ALA A 86 -11.91 14.10 -4.70
N LYS A 87 -12.39 14.90 -5.66
CA LYS A 87 -13.37 14.44 -6.66
C LYS A 87 -12.72 13.64 -7.80
N ARG A 88 -11.40 13.61 -7.84
CA ARG A 88 -10.58 12.99 -8.86
C ARG A 88 -9.35 12.37 -8.22
N HIS A 89 -9.03 11.16 -8.65
CA HIS A 89 -7.88 10.41 -8.14
C HIS A 89 -7.05 9.86 -9.29
N VAL A 90 -5.77 9.64 -9.03
CA VAL A 90 -4.84 8.99 -9.95
C VAL A 90 -4.16 7.86 -9.22
N ILE A 91 -4.17 6.67 -9.83
CA ILE A 91 -3.41 5.51 -9.38
C ILE A 91 -2.42 5.15 -10.46
N THR A 92 -1.19 4.84 -10.06
CA THR A 92 -0.14 4.37 -10.97
C THR A 92 0.44 3.04 -10.51
N ALA A 93 0.82 2.21 -11.47
CA ALA A 93 1.52 0.96 -11.24
C ALA A 93 2.44 0.66 -12.42
N ARG A 94 3.70 0.37 -12.14
CA ARG A 94 4.71 -0.04 -13.12
C ARG A 94 5.56 -1.18 -12.57
N PRO A 95 6.15 -2.04 -13.40
CA PRO A 95 7.14 -2.99 -12.92
C PRO A 95 8.37 -2.24 -12.40
N MET A 96 9.02 -2.81 -11.40
CA MET A 96 10.34 -2.34 -11.00
C MET A 96 11.40 -2.91 -11.92
N THR A 97 12.43 -2.12 -12.21
CA THR A 97 13.56 -2.60 -13.00
C THR A 97 14.46 -3.53 -12.16
N ALA A 98 15.25 -4.36 -12.83
CA ALA A 98 16.24 -5.19 -12.15
C ALA A 98 17.25 -4.36 -11.34
N GLU A 99 17.59 -3.15 -11.80
CA GLU A 99 18.48 -2.23 -11.08
C GLU A 99 17.82 -1.70 -9.80
N GLU A 100 16.53 -1.33 -9.85
CA GLU A 100 15.78 -0.90 -8.67
C GLU A 100 15.67 -2.03 -7.63
N ILE A 101 15.41 -3.26 -8.07
CA ILE A 101 15.25 -4.44 -7.20
C ILE A 101 16.57 -4.89 -6.57
N ASN A 102 17.70 -4.73 -7.26
CA ASN A 102 19.01 -5.16 -6.75
C ASN A 102 19.83 -4.02 -6.13
N GLY A 103 19.38 -2.78 -6.31
CA GLY A 103 20.01 -1.59 -5.76
C GLY A 103 19.78 -1.38 -4.27
N ARG A 104 20.55 -0.44 -3.70
CA ARG A 104 20.39 -0.03 -2.30
C ARG A 104 19.06 0.72 -2.12
N ARG A 105 18.18 0.19 -1.28
CA ARG A 105 16.87 0.78 -0.97
C ARG A 105 16.39 0.35 0.43
N ASP A 106 15.33 1.01 0.90
CA ASP A 106 14.59 0.54 2.07
C ASP A 106 13.54 -0.49 1.64
N ILE A 107 13.84 -1.76 1.88
CA ILE A 107 12.95 -2.88 1.54
C ILE A 107 11.75 -3.01 2.48
N ALA A 108 11.74 -2.29 3.61
CA ALA A 108 10.62 -2.29 4.54
C ALA A 108 9.61 -1.20 4.22
N CYS A 109 10.05 -0.12 3.56
CA CYS A 109 9.20 1.03 3.23
C CYS A 109 8.07 0.63 2.27
N ASN A 110 6.83 0.86 2.70
CA ASN A 110 5.62 0.73 1.91
C ASN A 110 4.60 1.84 2.28
N PRO A 111 4.59 2.97 1.55
CA PRO A 111 3.57 4.01 1.69
C PRO A 111 2.13 3.53 1.45
N ALA A 112 1.95 2.48 0.64
CA ALA A 112 0.67 1.89 0.29
C ALA A 112 0.18 0.85 1.32
N ASP A 113 0.95 0.53 2.35
CA ASP A 113 0.54 -0.45 3.36
C ASP A 113 -0.78 -0.05 4.02
N LEU A 114 -1.55 -1.05 4.45
CA LEU A 114 -2.87 -0.87 5.05
C LEU A 114 -2.91 -1.44 6.45
N ARG A 115 -3.81 -0.89 7.26
CA ARG A 115 -4.18 -1.51 8.52
C ARG A 115 -4.94 -2.82 8.26
N GLY A 116 -4.66 -3.83 9.07
CA GLY A 116 -5.27 -5.15 8.98
C GLY A 116 -4.68 -5.98 7.85
N GLU A 117 -5.23 -7.17 7.60
CA GLU A 117 -4.65 -8.13 6.65
C GLU A 117 -4.63 -7.62 5.21
N THR A 118 -3.54 -7.95 4.50
CA THR A 118 -3.32 -7.65 3.07
C THR A 118 -2.79 -8.89 2.33
N ASP A 119 -2.80 -8.84 0.99
CA ASP A 119 -2.28 -9.88 0.11
C ASP A 119 -0.97 -9.48 -0.62
N PHE A 120 -0.38 -8.35 -0.25
CA PHE A 120 0.85 -7.78 -0.80
C PHE A 120 1.84 -7.39 0.30
N PHE A 121 3.11 -7.25 -0.06
CA PHE A 121 4.20 -6.91 0.86
C PHE A 121 4.98 -5.70 0.34
N PRO A 122 5.81 -5.00 1.15
CA PRO A 122 5.99 -5.14 2.60
C PRO A 122 4.71 -4.85 3.38
N HIS A 123 4.38 -5.67 4.36
CA HIS A 123 3.21 -5.49 5.21
C HIS A 123 3.60 -5.66 6.66
N ILE A 124 3.08 -4.80 7.54
CA ILE A 124 3.36 -4.85 8.96
C ILE A 124 2.09 -4.99 9.78
N THR A 125 2.18 -5.79 10.84
CA THR A 125 1.10 -6.01 11.80
C THR A 125 1.60 -5.66 13.21
N ALA A 126 0.68 -5.26 14.07
CA ALA A 126 0.91 -5.13 15.50
C ALA A 126 0.05 -6.13 16.25
N ASN A 127 0.59 -6.69 17.34
CA ASN A 127 -0.15 -7.56 18.25
C ASN A 127 -1.21 -6.79 19.05
N VAL A 128 -0.96 -5.49 19.30
CA VAL A 128 -1.87 -4.58 19.97
C VAL A 128 -1.76 -3.21 19.29
N GLU A 129 -2.89 -2.66 18.87
CA GLU A 129 -3.00 -1.27 18.44
C GLU A 129 -3.85 -0.50 19.45
N THR A 130 -3.34 0.64 19.92
CA THR A 130 -3.99 1.42 20.99
C THR A 130 -5.35 1.94 20.51
N ARG A 131 -6.42 1.46 21.15
CA ARG A 131 -7.80 1.99 21.03
C ARG A 131 -8.33 2.14 19.59
N ASN A 132 -7.81 1.33 18.67
CA ASN A 132 -8.13 1.42 17.25
C ASN A 132 -7.82 2.80 16.61
N GLU A 133 -6.94 3.61 17.22
CA GLU A 133 -6.63 4.96 16.76
C GLU A 133 -5.69 4.97 15.55
N ALA A 134 -5.95 5.87 14.61
CA ALA A 134 -5.26 5.93 13.32
C ALA A 134 -3.76 6.28 13.46
N CYS A 135 -3.39 7.10 14.44
CA CYS A 135 -2.00 7.46 14.70
C CYS A 135 -1.14 6.29 15.23
N PHE A 136 -1.77 5.24 15.75
CA PHE A 136 -1.10 4.04 16.29
C PHE A 136 -1.17 2.83 15.35
N CYS A 137 -1.67 2.98 14.12
CA CYS A 137 -1.74 1.86 13.19
C CYS A 137 -0.34 1.42 12.74
N ALA A 138 -0.13 0.10 12.65
CA ALA A 138 1.19 -0.49 12.41
C ALA A 138 1.84 0.01 11.11
N ARG A 139 1.04 0.22 10.05
CA ARG A 139 1.51 0.73 8.74
C ARG A 139 2.32 2.02 8.83
N ASN A 140 2.07 2.83 9.86
CA ASN A 140 2.75 4.11 10.01
C ASN A 140 4.26 3.95 10.26
N ALA A 141 4.70 2.78 10.74
CA ALA A 141 6.12 2.48 10.94
C ALA A 141 6.90 2.29 9.63
N ILE A 142 6.20 2.03 8.52
CA ILE A 142 6.82 1.73 7.22
C ILE A 142 6.34 2.65 6.09
N ASN A 143 5.60 3.72 6.38
CA ASN A 143 4.97 4.56 5.36
C ASN A 143 5.94 5.53 4.63
N GLY A 144 7.23 5.53 4.98
CA GLY A 144 8.25 6.41 4.40
C GLY A 144 8.29 7.83 4.97
N LEU A 145 7.48 8.15 5.98
CA LEU A 145 7.53 9.43 6.68
C LEU A 145 8.46 9.34 7.90
N HIS A 146 9.40 10.28 7.98
CA HIS A 146 10.42 10.32 9.04
C HIS A 146 10.22 11.45 10.05
N CYS A 147 9.03 12.06 10.08
CA CYS A 147 8.71 13.16 10.99
C CYS A 147 8.44 12.63 12.42
N ASN A 148 9.46 12.62 13.28
CA ASN A 148 9.39 12.11 14.66
C ASN A 148 9.44 13.20 15.75
N ASN A 149 9.35 14.48 15.36
CA ASN A 149 9.52 15.61 16.27
C ASN A 149 8.26 15.94 17.12
N TYR A 150 7.17 15.17 16.99
CA TYR A 150 5.92 15.35 17.74
C TYR A 150 5.15 14.02 17.82
N HIS A 151 4.00 14.02 18.52
CA HIS A 151 3.10 12.87 18.65
C HIS A 151 1.65 13.28 18.37
N GLY A 152 0.90 12.48 17.61
CA GLY A 152 -0.56 12.68 17.48
C GLY A 152 -1.03 12.55 16.04
N GLU A 153 -1.57 13.64 15.49
CA GLU A 153 -2.10 13.67 14.13
C GLU A 153 -0.96 13.62 13.08
N TRP A 154 -1.34 13.26 11.86
CA TRP A 154 -0.42 13.31 10.71
C TRP A 154 0.35 14.64 10.65
N PRO A 155 1.66 14.65 10.32
CA PRO A 155 2.49 13.53 9.87
C PRO A 155 3.11 12.70 10.99
N PHE A 156 2.75 12.95 12.25
CA PHE A 156 3.44 12.43 13.43
C PHE A 156 2.80 11.13 13.93
N ALA A 157 3.27 10.01 13.41
CA ALA A 157 2.86 8.70 13.93
C ALA A 157 3.59 8.35 15.23
N ALA A 158 2.90 7.68 16.15
CA ALA A 158 3.55 7.09 17.31
C ALA A 158 4.34 5.85 16.86
N GLY A 159 5.60 5.74 17.28
CA GLY A 159 6.44 4.59 16.98
C GLY A 159 5.87 3.31 17.57
N ALA A 160 5.18 2.51 16.77
CA ALA A 160 4.77 1.17 17.16
C ALA A 160 6.01 0.26 17.20
N SER A 161 6.24 -0.42 18.31
CA SER A 161 7.14 -1.58 18.34
C SER A 161 6.47 -2.72 17.56
N ALA A 162 6.67 -2.75 16.24
CA ALA A 162 6.02 -3.70 15.35
C ALA A 162 7.01 -4.76 14.84
N ARG A 163 6.55 -6.00 14.66
CA ARG A 163 7.34 -7.11 14.12
C ARG A 163 7.08 -7.24 12.62
N GLY A 164 8.10 -7.00 11.81
CA GLY A 164 8.01 -7.26 10.37
C GLY A 164 8.01 -8.75 10.06
N LYS A 165 7.11 -9.20 9.18
CA LYS A 165 7.23 -10.52 8.53
C LYS A 165 8.02 -10.34 7.24
N THR A 166 9.32 -10.59 7.28
CA THR A 166 10.12 -10.79 6.07
C THR A 166 10.16 -12.28 5.75
N ARG A 167 9.71 -12.68 4.54
CA ARG A 167 9.86 -14.07 4.09
C ARG A 167 11.31 -14.31 3.67
N GLY A 168 12.10 -14.89 4.57
CA GLY A 168 13.36 -15.55 4.23
C GLY A 168 13.08 -17.00 3.83
N ALA A 169 13.26 -17.33 2.55
CA ALA A 169 13.26 -18.71 2.06
C ALA A 169 14.71 -19.16 1.87
N ALA A 170 15.18 -20.09 2.70
CA ALA A 170 16.22 -21.06 2.38
C ALA A 170 16.23 -22.17 3.45
N SER A 171 15.40 -23.20 3.25
CA SER A 171 15.63 -24.51 3.83
C SER A 171 16.62 -25.25 2.93
N THR A 172 17.86 -25.43 3.36
CA THR A 172 18.74 -26.44 2.78
C THR A 172 18.73 -27.67 3.70
N SER A 173 17.84 -28.60 3.38
CA SER A 173 18.04 -30.00 3.73
C SER A 173 19.20 -30.54 2.88
N GLY A 174 20.33 -30.82 3.51
CA GLY A 174 21.46 -31.52 2.88
C GLY A 174 21.88 -32.68 3.76
N ALA A 175 21.36 -33.87 3.46
CA ALA A 175 21.87 -35.13 3.98
C ALA A 175 23.13 -35.53 3.19
N ARG A 176 24.25 -35.70 3.89
CA ARG A 176 25.17 -36.85 3.84
C ARG A 176 26.30 -36.68 4.83
#